data_AF-A0A5J4V3I7-F1
#
_entry.id   AF-A0A5J4V3I7-F1
#
_cell.length_a   1.000
_cell.length_b   1.000
_cell.length_c   1.000
_cell.angle_alpha   90.00
_cell.angle_beta   90.00
_cell.angle_gamma   90.00
#
_symmetry.space_group_name_H-M   'P 1'
#
loop_
_entity.id
_entity.type
_entity.pdbx_description
1 polymer ?
#
loop_
_entity_poly.entity_id
_entity_poly.type
_entity_poly.pdbx_seq_one_letter_code
_entity_poly.pdbx_strand_id
1 'polypeptide(L)'
;MSESAQLLKLKNTTIYNVSMGQGSAIYMSEYKNGKLDLLDGVVLQSIYTSSDGSAIHVVADDGCIINSEGVIFKQCQSDSILGGKGGAIYIDMKQFDAQTTFIGCTAIVPNNYEQQISVCYTIGQDNQVFIDERDLLHTSWQKQNNEGVVRFIGISDDEHFWNPDTVCGQITNPCDEFGAVVNYIQKEQESSDGSTGRVETLIYCEGKFISTFMDMNLTRSKTVNFVGFGREKTELGAKINFYNTMLQGMQDQNIVMEKLKLAMQPASPKVNLIKLQGKKSSFVLQEVNVQGYIDSNPQNTMMEPEYFIQCEGFIILKDVIMKHIYMRTGLVMMIQNMRSFSGDKGMEMVSKIKPGFYESYQIMERFN
;
A
#
# COMPACT_ATOMS: atom_id res chain seq x y z
N MET A 1 -40.83 -16.50 4.75
CA MET A 1 -40.11 -16.67 6.03
C MET A 1 -38.71 -16.18 5.80
N SER A 2 -38.26 -15.14 6.51
CA SER A 2 -36.85 -14.72 6.44
C SER A 2 -36.03 -15.77 7.18
N GLU A 3 -35.30 -16.62 6.46
CA GLU A 3 -34.28 -17.43 7.11
C GLU A 3 -33.29 -16.46 7.76
N SER A 4 -33.18 -16.55 9.08
CA SER A 4 -32.16 -15.82 9.85
C SER A 4 -30.79 -16.24 9.30
N ALA A 5 -30.04 -15.31 8.72
CA ALA A 5 -28.69 -15.57 8.24
C ALA A 5 -27.85 -16.19 9.36
N GLN A 6 -27.22 -17.33 9.09
CA GLN A 6 -26.36 -18.01 10.06
C GLN A 6 -25.01 -17.28 10.12
N LEU A 7 -24.79 -16.48 11.17
CA LEU A 7 -23.56 -15.71 11.37
C LEU A 7 -22.60 -16.46 12.32
N LEU A 8 -21.38 -16.74 11.85
CA LEU A 8 -20.25 -17.08 12.71
C LEU A 8 -19.28 -15.91 12.72
N LYS A 9 -19.11 -15.29 13.89
CA LYS A 9 -18.21 -14.15 14.08
C LYS A 9 -17.12 -14.49 15.09
N LEU A 10 -15.87 -14.44 14.65
CA LEU A 10 -14.69 -14.62 15.48
C LEU A 10 -13.94 -13.30 15.52
N LYS A 11 -13.91 -12.66 16.69
CA LYS A 11 -13.19 -11.39 16.88
C LYS A 11 -12.13 -11.54 17.97
N ASN A 12 -10.90 -11.10 17.70
CA ASN A 12 -9.77 -11.21 18.62
C ASN A 12 -9.53 -12.66 19.10
N THR A 13 -9.72 -13.60 18.17
CA THR A 13 -9.62 -15.03 18.43
C THR A 13 -8.24 -15.54 18.02
N THR A 14 -7.59 -16.31 18.88
CA THR A 14 -6.35 -17.04 18.53
C THR A 14 -6.64 -18.52 18.36
N ILE A 15 -6.26 -19.09 17.21
CA ILE A 15 -6.32 -20.53 16.92
C ILE A 15 -4.88 -21.01 16.74
N TYR A 16 -4.46 -21.96 17.57
CA TYR A 16 -3.08 -22.48 17.59
C TYR A 16 -3.05 -23.95 18.07
N ASN A 17 -2.01 -24.70 17.71
CA ASN A 17 -1.75 -26.08 18.18
C ASN A 17 -2.85 -27.12 17.92
N VAL A 18 -3.55 -27.07 16.78
CA VAL A 18 -4.61 -28.03 16.43
C VAL A 18 -4.05 -29.17 15.57
N SER A 19 -3.88 -30.39 16.09
CA SER A 19 -3.45 -31.55 15.28
C SER A 19 -4.63 -32.47 14.97
N MET A 20 -4.87 -32.78 13.70
CA MET A 20 -5.99 -33.61 13.26
C MET A 20 -5.57 -34.62 12.19
N GLY A 21 -5.99 -35.88 12.35
CA GLY A 21 -5.68 -36.94 11.39
C GLY A 21 -6.35 -36.75 10.01
N GLN A 22 -7.55 -36.15 9.98
CA GLN A 22 -8.28 -35.69 8.79
C GLN A 22 -9.22 -34.52 9.16
N GLY A 23 -9.43 -33.54 8.26
CA GLY A 23 -10.40 -32.44 8.41
C GLY A 23 -9.80 -31.04 8.56
N SER A 24 -10.63 -30.06 8.93
CA SER A 24 -10.26 -28.64 9.14
C SER A 24 -10.56 -28.17 10.56
N ALA A 25 -9.76 -27.24 11.08
CA ALA A 25 -9.95 -26.74 12.45
C ALA A 25 -11.28 -25.99 12.63
N ILE A 26 -11.70 -25.31 11.57
CA ILE A 26 -13.08 -24.83 11.43
C ILE A 26 -13.63 -25.39 10.12
N TYR A 27 -14.73 -26.12 10.20
CA TYR A 27 -15.45 -26.65 9.04
C TYR A 27 -16.88 -26.12 9.06
N MET A 28 -17.28 -25.50 7.95
CA MET A 28 -18.61 -24.93 7.76
C MET A 28 -19.21 -25.56 6.51
N SER A 29 -20.37 -26.20 6.64
CA SER A 29 -21.08 -26.84 5.52
C SER A 29 -22.52 -26.37 5.40
N GLU A 30 -23.08 -26.48 4.19
CA GLU A 30 -24.47 -26.11 3.88
C GLU A 30 -24.74 -24.61 4.16
N TYR A 31 -23.78 -23.76 3.81
CA TYR A 31 -23.70 -22.37 4.24
C TYR A 31 -24.48 -21.38 3.35
N LYS A 32 -25.79 -21.62 3.20
CA LYS A 32 -26.70 -20.77 2.41
C LYS A 32 -27.10 -19.51 3.20
N ASN A 33 -27.01 -18.33 2.57
CA ASN A 33 -27.22 -17.03 3.21
C ASN A 33 -26.40 -16.83 4.52
N GLY A 34 -25.29 -17.55 4.66
CA GLY A 34 -24.45 -17.52 5.85
C GLY A 34 -23.41 -16.40 5.77
N LYS A 35 -22.99 -15.87 6.94
CA LYS A 35 -21.94 -14.87 7.04
C LYS A 35 -20.81 -15.28 8.00
N LEU A 36 -19.59 -15.46 7.48
CA LEU A 36 -18.39 -15.67 8.30
C LEU A 36 -17.65 -14.33 8.44
N ASP A 37 -17.47 -13.86 9.67
CA ASP A 37 -16.65 -12.67 9.97
C ASP A 37 -15.45 -13.08 10.86
N LEU A 38 -14.23 -12.94 10.34
CA LEU A 38 -12.98 -13.11 11.07
C LEU A 38 -12.35 -11.73 11.28
N LEU A 39 -12.29 -11.24 12.51
CA LEU A 39 -11.85 -9.87 12.81
C LEU A 39 -10.71 -9.86 13.83
N ASP A 40 -9.61 -9.18 13.53
CA ASP A 40 -8.50 -8.90 14.47
C ASP A 40 -7.93 -10.17 15.14
N GLY A 41 -7.91 -11.30 14.42
CA GLY A 41 -7.57 -12.63 14.97
C GLY A 41 -6.17 -13.11 14.57
N VAL A 42 -5.72 -14.19 15.20
CA VAL A 42 -4.44 -14.84 14.86
C VAL A 42 -4.66 -16.34 14.66
N VAL A 43 -4.32 -16.85 13.47
CA VAL A 43 -4.36 -18.27 13.14
C VAL A 43 -2.92 -18.73 12.92
N LEU A 44 -2.35 -19.39 13.94
CA LEU A 44 -0.93 -19.80 14.00
C LEU A 44 -0.74 -21.30 13.75
N GLN A 45 0.42 -21.65 13.19
CA GLN A 45 0.83 -23.01 12.88
C GLN A 45 0.88 -23.93 14.10
N SER A 46 -0.02 -24.91 14.13
CA SER A 46 0.34 -26.33 13.98
C SER A 46 -0.85 -27.11 13.45
N ILE A 47 -1.63 -26.53 12.52
CA ILE A 47 -2.74 -27.24 11.90
C ILE A 47 -2.18 -28.13 10.79
N TYR A 48 -1.65 -29.28 11.21
CA TYR A 48 -1.38 -30.41 10.33
C TYR A 48 -2.72 -31.00 9.94
N THR A 49 -3.38 -30.37 8.98
CA THR A 49 -4.48 -31.01 8.28
C THR A 49 -3.86 -32.01 7.31
N SER A 50 -4.44 -33.19 7.19
CA SER A 50 -4.04 -34.20 6.20
C SER A 50 -4.11 -33.65 4.77
N SER A 51 -3.83 -34.51 3.79
CA SER A 51 -3.82 -34.25 2.34
C SER A 51 -5.09 -33.66 1.70
N ASP A 52 -6.01 -33.09 2.48
CA ASP A 52 -7.31 -32.58 2.05
C ASP A 52 -7.87 -31.44 2.93
N GLY A 53 -7.16 -30.99 3.98
CA GLY A 53 -7.73 -30.05 4.95
C GLY A 53 -7.05 -28.68 4.98
N SER A 54 -7.76 -27.70 5.53
CA SER A 54 -7.36 -26.29 5.67
C SER A 54 -7.53 -25.79 7.11
N ALA A 55 -6.96 -24.65 7.47
CA ALA A 55 -7.25 -24.09 8.80
C ALA A 55 -8.75 -23.73 8.94
N ILE A 56 -9.34 -23.18 7.89
CA ILE A 56 -10.77 -22.90 7.79
C ILE A 56 -11.30 -23.46 6.47
N HIS A 57 -12.35 -24.27 6.48
CA HIS A 57 -13.01 -24.82 5.30
C HIS A 57 -14.46 -24.37 5.29
N VAL A 58 -14.87 -23.72 4.20
CA VAL A 58 -16.24 -23.28 3.99
C VAL A 58 -16.78 -23.92 2.72
N VAL A 59 -17.82 -24.74 2.85
CA VAL A 59 -18.63 -25.22 1.72
C VAL A 59 -19.73 -24.20 1.49
N ALA A 60 -19.47 -23.28 0.57
CA ALA A 60 -20.32 -22.14 0.26
C ALA A 60 -21.48 -22.53 -0.68
N ASP A 61 -22.64 -21.94 -0.41
CA ASP A 61 -23.88 -22.04 -1.19
C ASP A 61 -24.43 -20.60 -1.42
N ASP A 62 -25.56 -20.46 -2.13
CA ASP A 62 -26.13 -19.18 -2.56
C ASP A 62 -26.22 -18.13 -1.43
N GLY A 63 -25.74 -16.91 -1.70
CA GLY A 63 -25.75 -15.78 -0.77
C GLY A 63 -24.73 -15.83 0.37
N CYS A 64 -23.71 -16.69 0.28
CA CYS A 64 -22.63 -16.79 1.27
C CYS A 64 -21.72 -15.56 1.26
N ILE A 65 -21.41 -15.02 2.45
CA ILE A 65 -20.48 -13.89 2.65
C ILE A 65 -19.36 -14.33 3.61
N ILE A 66 -18.11 -14.11 3.20
CA ILE A 66 -16.91 -14.39 4.02
C ILE A 66 -16.07 -13.11 4.10
N ASN A 67 -15.95 -12.56 5.30
CA ASN A 67 -15.12 -11.39 5.58
C ASN A 67 -13.98 -11.75 6.53
N SER A 68 -12.78 -11.28 6.20
CA SER A 68 -11.61 -11.38 7.05
C SER A 68 -10.95 -10.01 7.17
N GLU A 69 -10.84 -9.47 8.37
CA GLU A 69 -10.26 -8.15 8.63
C GLU A 69 -9.19 -8.25 9.72
N GLY A 70 -7.97 -7.76 9.47
CA GLY A 70 -6.91 -7.69 10.48
C GLY A 70 -6.41 -9.06 10.97
N VAL A 71 -6.62 -10.14 10.22
CA VAL A 71 -6.28 -11.51 10.64
C VAL A 71 -4.86 -11.89 10.21
N ILE A 72 -4.07 -12.43 11.14
CA ILE A 72 -2.73 -12.95 10.86
C ILE A 72 -2.82 -14.47 10.63
N PHE A 73 -2.50 -14.92 9.43
CA PHE A 73 -2.35 -16.33 9.06
C PHE A 73 -0.87 -16.70 9.01
N LYS A 74 -0.40 -17.54 9.93
CA LYS A 74 1.02 -17.90 10.00
C LYS A 74 1.23 -19.40 9.75
N GLN A 75 2.05 -19.65 8.75
CA GLN A 75 2.57 -20.91 8.24
C GLN A 75 1.46 -21.94 7.93
N CYS A 76 0.36 -21.48 7.35
CA CYS A 76 -0.68 -22.34 6.78
C CYS A 76 -0.15 -22.93 5.46
N GLN A 77 -0.03 -24.25 5.36
CA GLN A 77 0.54 -24.93 4.18
C GLN A 77 -0.56 -25.43 3.24
N SER A 78 -0.33 -25.25 1.93
CA SER A 78 -0.97 -26.00 0.87
C SER A 78 0.13 -26.71 0.08
N ASP A 79 0.04 -28.01 -0.12
CA ASP A 79 0.99 -28.75 -0.95
C ASP A 79 0.19 -29.47 -2.05
N SER A 80 0.70 -29.46 -3.28
CA SER A 80 0.14 -30.21 -4.40
C SER A 80 0.20 -31.72 -4.16
N ILE A 81 1.13 -32.19 -3.33
CA ILE A 81 1.18 -33.56 -2.80
C ILE A 81 0.03 -33.83 -1.81
N LEU A 82 -0.52 -32.77 -1.20
CA LEU A 82 -1.61 -32.79 -0.22
C LEU A 82 -2.97 -32.40 -0.83
N GLY A 83 -3.28 -32.86 -2.04
CA GLY A 83 -4.63 -32.82 -2.62
C GLY A 83 -5.20 -31.45 -2.99
N GLY A 84 -4.41 -30.36 -2.91
CA GLY A 84 -4.79 -29.03 -3.45
C GLY A 84 -5.83 -28.23 -2.66
N LYS A 85 -6.37 -28.79 -1.56
CA LYS A 85 -7.37 -28.15 -0.67
C LYS A 85 -6.76 -27.49 0.58
N GLY A 86 -5.43 -27.44 0.66
CA GLY A 86 -4.71 -26.87 1.80
C GLY A 86 -4.67 -25.34 1.81
N GLY A 87 -4.29 -24.74 2.95
CA GLY A 87 -4.11 -23.30 3.11
C GLY A 87 -4.76 -22.72 4.36
N ALA A 88 -4.80 -21.38 4.44
CA ALA A 88 -5.41 -20.64 5.54
C ALA A 88 -6.96 -20.76 5.50
N ILE A 89 -7.56 -20.49 4.34
CA ILE A 89 -9.00 -20.64 4.13
C ILE A 89 -9.23 -21.36 2.79
N TYR A 90 -10.02 -22.43 2.81
CA TYR A 90 -10.48 -23.16 1.64
C TYR A 90 -11.98 -22.94 1.46
N ILE A 91 -12.41 -22.61 0.24
CA ILE A 91 -13.81 -22.32 -0.07
C ILE A 91 -14.27 -23.24 -1.20
N ASP A 92 -15.09 -24.23 -0.86
CA ASP A 92 -15.74 -25.12 -1.82
C ASP A 92 -17.03 -24.45 -2.31
N MET A 93 -17.01 -23.93 -3.54
CA MET A 93 -18.20 -23.33 -4.16
C MET A 93 -19.02 -24.39 -4.88
N LYS A 94 -20.20 -24.72 -4.33
CA LYS A 94 -21.14 -25.61 -4.99
C LYS A 94 -22.10 -24.77 -5.84
N GLN A 95 -21.77 -24.57 -7.11
CA GLN A 95 -22.66 -24.02 -8.16
C GLN A 95 -23.11 -22.54 -8.10
N PHE A 96 -22.78 -21.75 -7.06
CA PHE A 96 -23.32 -20.38 -6.88
C PHE A 96 -22.25 -19.32 -6.51
N ASP A 97 -22.68 -18.05 -6.51
CA ASP A 97 -21.88 -16.86 -6.20
C ASP A 97 -21.61 -16.72 -4.69
N ALA A 98 -20.35 -16.73 -4.28
CA ALA A 98 -19.91 -16.42 -2.91
C ALA A 98 -19.17 -15.07 -2.88
N GLN A 99 -19.53 -14.19 -1.94
CA GLN A 99 -18.84 -12.92 -1.73
C GLN A 99 -17.71 -13.11 -0.70
N THR A 100 -16.48 -12.80 -1.09
CA THR A 100 -15.30 -12.87 -0.22
C THR A 100 -14.64 -11.50 -0.08
N THR A 101 -14.15 -11.16 1.11
CA THR A 101 -13.48 -9.88 1.38
C THR A 101 -12.37 -10.06 2.42
N PHE A 102 -11.17 -9.60 2.09
CA PHE A 102 -10.00 -9.64 2.98
C PHE A 102 -9.42 -8.23 3.11
N ILE A 103 -9.29 -7.71 4.34
CA ILE A 103 -8.84 -6.35 4.61
C ILE A 103 -7.76 -6.40 5.69
N GLY A 104 -6.54 -5.94 5.40
CA GLY A 104 -5.46 -5.87 6.41
C GLY A 104 -5.01 -7.22 6.99
N CYS A 105 -5.23 -8.32 6.27
CA CYS A 105 -4.77 -9.66 6.69
C CYS A 105 -3.28 -9.86 6.34
N THR A 106 -2.56 -10.66 7.13
CA THR A 106 -1.12 -10.92 6.93
C THR A 106 -0.87 -12.42 6.84
N ALA A 107 -0.24 -12.89 5.75
CA ALA A 107 0.18 -14.29 5.60
C ALA A 107 1.71 -14.44 5.74
N ILE A 108 2.18 -15.37 6.58
CA ILE A 108 3.62 -15.64 6.81
C ILE A 108 3.89 -17.11 6.49
N VAL A 109 4.64 -17.44 5.43
CA VAL A 109 4.80 -18.82 4.93
C VAL A 109 6.28 -19.26 4.84
N PRO A 110 6.61 -20.56 5.04
CA PRO A 110 7.97 -21.06 4.89
C PRO A 110 8.40 -21.19 3.42
N ASN A 111 9.69 -20.95 3.15
CA ASN A 111 10.31 -20.80 1.83
C ASN A 111 10.08 -21.96 0.86
N ASN A 112 9.15 -21.80 -0.10
CA ASN A 112 9.28 -22.37 -1.43
C ASN A 112 8.93 -21.29 -2.48
N TYR A 113 9.56 -21.38 -3.65
CA TYR A 113 9.53 -20.39 -4.73
C TYR A 113 8.13 -20.14 -5.33
N GLU A 114 7.19 -21.06 -5.15
CA GLU A 114 5.80 -20.93 -5.64
C GLU A 114 4.80 -20.49 -4.57
N GLN A 115 5.23 -20.34 -3.31
CA GLN A 115 4.32 -20.10 -2.17
C GLN A 115 4.64 -18.82 -1.40
N GLN A 116 5.68 -18.08 -1.75
CA GLN A 116 6.18 -17.03 -0.86
C GLN A 116 5.29 -15.78 -0.72
N ILE A 117 4.31 -15.54 -1.59
CA ILE A 117 3.58 -14.27 -1.59
C ILE A 117 2.13 -14.49 -2.08
N SER A 118 1.19 -14.67 -1.15
CA SER A 118 -0.28 -14.69 -1.32
C SER A 118 -1.04 -15.12 -0.06
N VAL A 119 -2.28 -14.64 0.08
CA VAL A 119 -3.33 -15.32 0.84
C VAL A 119 -3.84 -16.40 -0.10
N CYS A 120 -3.47 -17.66 0.13
CA CYS A 120 -3.96 -18.75 -0.71
C CYS A 120 -5.40 -19.07 -0.31
N TYR A 121 -6.35 -18.86 -1.23
CA TYR A 121 -7.64 -19.53 -1.18
C TYR A 121 -7.89 -20.25 -2.50
N THR A 122 -8.22 -21.54 -2.42
CA THR A 122 -8.60 -22.33 -3.59
C THR A 122 -10.11 -22.19 -3.78
N ILE A 123 -10.53 -21.90 -5.01
CA ILE A 123 -11.94 -21.87 -5.40
C ILE A 123 -12.24 -23.14 -6.22
N GLY A 124 -12.97 -24.10 -5.62
CA GLY A 124 -13.48 -25.27 -6.35
C GLY A 124 -12.41 -26.22 -6.92
N GLN A 125 -12.82 -27.05 -7.90
CA GLN A 125 -11.99 -28.10 -8.48
C GLN A 125 -10.91 -27.50 -9.41
N ASP A 126 -9.70 -27.40 -8.87
CA ASP A 126 -8.41 -27.29 -9.56
C ASP A 126 -8.00 -25.94 -10.16
N ASN A 127 -8.73 -24.86 -9.89
CA ASN A 127 -8.23 -23.51 -10.16
C ASN A 127 -7.75 -22.84 -8.87
N GLN A 128 -6.45 -22.98 -8.60
CA GLN A 128 -5.77 -22.18 -7.59
C GLN A 128 -5.83 -20.71 -8.02
N VAL A 129 -6.57 -19.90 -7.28
CA VAL A 129 -6.57 -18.45 -7.45
C VAL A 129 -5.57 -17.89 -6.45
N PHE A 130 -4.40 -17.53 -6.96
CA PHE A 130 -3.44 -16.77 -6.18
C PHE A 130 -3.91 -15.32 -6.15
N ILE A 131 -4.58 -14.90 -5.08
CA ILE A 131 -4.61 -13.48 -4.78
C ILE A 131 -3.40 -13.20 -3.91
N ASP A 132 -2.44 -12.55 -4.54
CA ASP A 132 -1.36 -11.96 -3.81
C ASP A 132 -1.77 -10.61 -3.20
N GLU A 133 -2.41 -10.68 -2.03
CA GLU A 133 -2.70 -9.49 -1.22
C GLU A 133 -1.45 -8.93 -0.51
N ARG A 134 -0.30 -9.60 -0.63
CA ARG A 134 1.02 -9.10 -0.21
C ARG A 134 1.76 -8.40 -1.38
N ASP A 135 1.35 -8.57 -2.63
CA ASP A 135 1.85 -7.82 -3.80
C ASP A 135 1.26 -6.41 -3.93
N LEU A 136 0.40 -6.00 -3.00
CA LEU A 136 -0.14 -4.64 -2.90
C LEU A 136 0.24 -4.00 -1.57
N LEU A 137 1.54 -3.79 -1.34
CA LEU A 137 2.02 -2.80 -0.35
C LEU A 137 1.32 -1.44 -0.57
N HIS A 138 0.94 -1.20 -1.82
CA HIS A 138 0.27 -0.06 -2.38
C HIS A 138 -0.59 -0.58 -3.56
N THR A 139 -1.60 0.14 -4.05
CA THR A 139 -2.33 -0.37 -5.23
C THR A 139 -1.38 -0.51 -6.41
N SER A 140 -1.49 -1.60 -7.17
CA SER A 140 -0.52 -2.10 -8.15
C SER A 140 -0.37 -1.21 -9.38
N TRP A 141 0.13 0.00 -9.19
CA TRP A 141 0.53 0.88 -10.26
C TRP A 141 1.78 0.33 -10.95
N GLN A 142 2.60 -0.46 -10.25
CA GLN A 142 3.73 -1.24 -10.74
C GLN A 142 3.88 -2.54 -9.93
N LYS A 143 4.30 -3.63 -10.59
CA LYS A 143 4.65 -4.90 -9.94
C LYS A 143 5.99 -4.78 -9.22
N GLN A 144 6.04 -5.10 -7.93
CA GLN A 144 7.29 -5.12 -7.16
C GLN A 144 7.96 -6.49 -7.31
N ASN A 145 9.06 -6.55 -8.06
CA ASN A 145 9.71 -7.82 -8.39
C ASN A 145 10.82 -8.24 -7.42
N ASN A 146 11.28 -7.33 -6.55
CA ASN A 146 12.39 -7.61 -5.63
C ASN A 146 12.30 -6.76 -4.34
N GLU A 147 12.69 -7.35 -3.20
CA GLU A 147 12.76 -6.65 -1.91
C GLU A 147 13.96 -5.68 -1.83
N GLY A 148 15.03 -5.96 -2.56
CA GLY A 148 16.25 -5.16 -2.60
C GLY A 148 16.10 -3.77 -3.23
N VAL A 149 14.94 -3.46 -3.82
CA VAL A 149 14.57 -2.12 -4.31
C VAL A 149 13.56 -1.39 -3.42
N VAL A 150 13.26 -1.95 -2.24
CA VAL A 150 12.39 -1.36 -1.22
C VAL A 150 13.24 -0.75 -0.12
N ARG A 151 12.90 0.46 0.34
CA ARG A 151 13.56 1.09 1.49
C ARG A 151 12.54 1.64 2.47
N PHE A 152 12.84 1.48 3.76
CA PHE A 152 12.00 1.95 4.86
C PHE A 152 12.58 3.22 5.49
N ILE A 153 11.71 4.20 5.74
CA ILE A 153 12.03 5.45 6.44
C ILE A 153 11.11 5.54 7.66
N GLY A 154 11.68 5.78 8.84
CA GLY A 154 10.95 5.79 10.11
C GLY A 154 11.46 6.86 11.04
N ILE A 155 10.85 6.96 12.22
CA ILE A 155 11.31 7.83 13.31
C ILE A 155 11.71 6.91 14.47
N SER A 156 12.90 7.10 15.03
CA SER A 156 13.35 6.34 16.20
C SER A 156 12.67 6.90 17.44
N ASP A 157 12.25 6.01 18.33
CA ASP A 157 11.68 6.35 19.62
C ASP A 157 12.23 5.42 20.71
N ASP A 158 11.72 5.59 21.93
CA ASP A 158 12.15 4.84 23.11
C ASP A 158 11.79 3.34 23.05
N GLU A 159 10.93 2.92 22.11
CA GLU A 159 10.52 1.53 21.89
C GLU A 159 11.18 0.92 20.64
N HIS A 160 11.62 1.76 19.70
CA HIS A 160 12.21 1.41 18.42
C HIS A 160 13.55 2.13 18.22
N PHE A 161 14.58 1.65 18.92
CA PHE A 161 15.95 2.15 18.78
C PHE A 161 16.58 1.67 17.48
N TRP A 162 17.17 2.60 16.75
CA TRP A 162 17.96 2.26 15.58
C TRP A 162 19.36 1.83 15.98
N ASN A 163 19.86 0.84 15.25
CA ASN A 163 21.24 0.42 15.40
C ASN A 163 22.09 1.16 14.36
N PRO A 164 22.92 2.15 14.78
CA PRO A 164 23.73 2.94 13.86
C PRO A 164 24.84 2.11 13.17
N ASP A 165 25.18 0.93 13.71
CA ASP A 165 26.18 0.03 13.16
C ASP A 165 25.60 -0.91 12.09
N THR A 166 24.28 -0.87 11.86
CA THR A 166 23.61 -1.64 10.82
C THR A 166 23.12 -0.76 9.68
N VAL A 167 23.14 -1.32 8.47
CA VAL A 167 22.61 -0.65 7.27
C VAL A 167 21.15 -0.28 7.51
N CYS A 168 20.79 0.99 7.26
CA CYS A 168 19.41 1.44 7.40
C CYS A 168 18.62 1.20 6.11
N GLY A 169 17.31 1.35 6.17
CA GLY A 169 16.40 1.19 5.05
C GLY A 169 15.74 -0.18 4.99
N GLN A 170 15.91 -0.99 6.04
CA GLN A 170 15.23 -2.27 6.22
C GLN A 170 14.05 -2.11 7.19
N ILE A 171 13.10 -3.05 7.17
CA ILE A 171 11.93 -2.99 8.09
C ILE A 171 12.36 -3.01 9.57
N THR A 172 13.42 -3.75 9.91
CA THR A 172 13.97 -3.85 11.27
C THR A 172 14.92 -2.71 11.63
N ASN A 173 15.36 -1.93 10.65
CA ASN A 173 16.28 -0.81 10.84
C ASN A 173 16.02 0.24 9.74
N PRO A 174 14.93 1.02 9.84
CA PRO A 174 14.61 2.03 8.84
C PRO A 174 15.61 3.18 8.89
N CYS A 175 15.73 3.94 7.80
CA CYS A 175 16.48 5.20 7.82
C CYS A 175 15.65 6.31 8.47
N ASP A 176 16.27 7.35 9.02
CA ASP A 176 15.60 8.59 9.46
C ASP A 176 15.05 9.39 8.30
N GLU A 177 15.86 9.52 7.26
CA GLU A 177 15.58 10.43 6.16
C GLU A 177 15.98 9.85 4.82
N PHE A 178 15.40 10.43 3.76
CA PHE A 178 15.74 10.10 2.39
C PHE A 178 17.24 10.28 2.10
N GLY A 179 17.90 11.25 2.72
CA GLY A 179 19.34 11.47 2.59
C GLY A 179 20.17 10.25 3.02
N ALA A 180 19.80 9.60 4.13
CA ALA A 180 20.45 8.39 4.60
C ALA A 180 20.23 7.21 3.64
N VAL A 181 19.01 7.06 3.11
CA VAL A 181 18.70 6.07 2.06
C VAL A 181 19.61 6.24 0.85
N VAL A 182 19.74 7.47 0.35
CA VAL A 182 20.60 7.80 -0.80
C VAL A 182 22.07 7.49 -0.52
N ASN A 183 22.57 7.81 0.67
CA ASN A 183 23.96 7.54 1.04
C ASN A 183 24.33 6.05 0.97
N TYR A 184 23.37 5.15 1.21
CA TYR A 184 23.56 3.71 1.05
C TYR A 184 23.46 3.29 -0.42
N ILE A 185 22.42 3.72 -1.15
CA ILE A 185 22.25 3.40 -2.58
C ILE A 185 23.47 3.81 -3.41
N GLN A 186 24.08 4.95 -3.09
CA GLN A 186 25.27 5.43 -3.78
C GLN A 186 26.48 4.49 -3.65
N LYS A 187 26.55 3.70 -2.57
CA LYS A 187 27.59 2.70 -2.31
C LYS A 187 27.23 1.32 -2.86
N GLU A 188 25.95 1.06 -3.11
CA GLU A 188 25.48 -0.18 -3.71
C GLU A 188 25.73 -0.20 -5.23
N GLN A 189 26.15 -1.36 -5.73
CA GLN A 189 26.25 -1.62 -7.15
C GLN A 189 24.88 -2.04 -7.69
N GLU A 190 24.45 -1.45 -8.80
CA GLU A 190 23.26 -1.91 -9.52
C GLU A 190 23.51 -3.30 -10.09
N SER A 191 22.62 -4.22 -9.76
CA SER A 191 22.65 -5.56 -10.31
C SER A 191 22.00 -5.62 -11.69
N SER A 192 22.46 -6.53 -12.54
CA SER A 192 21.96 -6.67 -13.92
C SER A 192 20.51 -7.16 -14.00
N ASP A 193 20.06 -7.93 -13.02
CA ASP A 193 18.67 -8.38 -12.85
C ASP A 193 17.78 -7.29 -12.24
N GLY A 194 18.39 -6.20 -11.79
CA GLY A 194 17.71 -5.09 -11.16
C GLY A 194 17.16 -5.35 -9.76
N SER A 195 17.72 -6.31 -9.03
CA SER A 195 17.36 -6.54 -7.64
C SER A 195 17.95 -5.54 -6.65
N THR A 196 19.08 -4.88 -6.96
CA THR A 196 19.79 -4.00 -6.01
C THR A 196 20.29 -2.69 -6.64
N GLY A 197 20.77 -1.75 -5.80
CA GLY A 197 21.44 -0.52 -6.23
C GLY A 197 20.52 0.59 -6.73
N ARG A 198 19.21 0.45 -6.53
CA ARG A 198 18.17 1.46 -6.82
C ARG A 198 17.00 1.34 -5.86
N VAL A 199 16.06 2.28 -5.93
CA VAL A 199 14.84 2.28 -5.12
C VAL A 199 13.61 2.48 -5.97
N GLU A 200 12.71 1.50 -5.94
CA GLU A 200 11.40 1.55 -6.60
C GLU A 200 10.28 1.83 -5.60
N THR A 201 10.47 1.50 -4.31
CA THR A 201 9.47 1.74 -3.26
C THR A 201 10.13 2.32 -2.01
N LEU A 202 9.63 3.49 -1.58
CA LEU A 202 9.92 4.13 -0.31
C LEU A 202 8.72 3.97 0.62
N ILE A 203 8.91 3.25 1.72
CA ILE A 203 7.89 3.05 2.74
C ILE A 203 8.19 3.99 3.91
N TYR A 204 7.31 4.94 4.14
CA TYR A 204 7.37 5.82 5.30
C TYR A 204 6.50 5.23 6.41
N CYS A 205 7.11 4.94 7.55
CA CYS A 205 6.41 4.48 8.75
C CYS A 205 5.44 5.53 9.30
N GLU A 206 4.77 5.21 10.40
CA GLU A 206 3.96 6.18 11.14
C GLU A 206 4.86 7.33 11.64
N GLY A 207 4.41 8.58 11.52
CA GLY A 207 5.17 9.75 11.93
C GLY A 207 5.04 10.96 11.02
N LYS A 208 5.72 12.05 11.41
CA LYS A 208 5.82 13.30 10.65
C LYS A 208 7.25 13.51 10.15
N PHE A 209 7.41 13.53 8.83
CA PHE A 209 8.70 13.64 8.16
C PHE A 209 8.79 14.99 7.48
N ILE A 210 9.65 15.87 8.01
CA ILE A 210 9.90 17.19 7.43
C ILE A 210 11.16 17.15 6.58
N SER A 211 10.96 16.92 5.28
CA SER A 211 12.02 16.68 4.30
C SER A 211 12.61 17.99 3.77
N THR A 212 13.94 18.05 3.64
CA THR A 212 14.66 19.21 3.06
C THR A 212 14.50 19.29 1.56
N PHE A 213 15.11 18.38 0.81
CA PHE A 213 14.99 18.25 -0.64
C PHE A 213 15.27 16.80 -1.03
N MET A 214 14.35 16.22 -1.81
CA MET A 214 14.44 14.85 -2.30
C MET A 214 14.61 14.87 -3.81
N ASP A 215 15.86 14.67 -4.25
CA ASP A 215 16.20 14.48 -5.65
C ASP A 215 15.94 13.04 -6.06
N MET A 216 14.87 12.82 -6.83
CA MET A 216 14.49 11.48 -7.27
C MET A 216 15.40 10.90 -8.34
N ASN A 217 16.35 11.67 -8.89
CA ASN A 217 17.41 11.10 -9.74
C ASN A 217 18.30 10.14 -8.93
N LEU A 218 18.42 10.35 -7.62
CA LEU A 218 19.26 9.56 -6.72
C LEU A 218 18.66 8.18 -6.41
N THR A 219 17.38 7.93 -6.74
CA THR A 219 16.76 6.61 -6.60
C THR A 219 17.17 5.65 -7.71
N ARG A 220 17.72 6.16 -8.83
CA ARG A 220 18.10 5.37 -10.02
C ARG A 220 16.95 4.54 -10.61
N SER A 221 15.70 5.00 -10.43
CA SER A 221 14.50 4.31 -10.90
C SER A 221 13.62 5.21 -11.75
N LYS A 222 12.99 4.64 -12.78
CA LYS A 222 12.02 5.35 -13.63
C LYS A 222 10.68 5.58 -12.93
N THR A 223 10.34 4.72 -11.99
CA THR A 223 9.13 4.83 -11.19
C THR A 223 9.51 4.69 -9.72
N VAL A 224 8.94 5.55 -8.87
CA VAL A 224 9.13 5.48 -7.42
C VAL A 224 7.78 5.58 -6.73
N ASN A 225 7.49 4.59 -5.89
CA ASN A 225 6.31 4.54 -5.04
C ASN A 225 6.65 5.09 -3.65
N PHE A 226 5.80 5.96 -3.12
CA PHE A 226 5.83 6.44 -1.75
C PHE A 226 4.63 5.87 -1.02
N VAL A 227 4.86 5.09 0.03
CA VAL A 227 3.81 4.36 0.72
C VAL A 227 3.82 4.74 2.20
N GLY A 228 2.71 5.26 2.70
CA GLY A 228 2.50 5.49 4.12
C GLY A 228 1.61 4.45 4.79
N PHE A 229 1.39 4.61 6.09
CA PHE A 229 0.53 3.73 6.91
C PHE A 229 -0.91 4.26 7.05
N GLY A 230 -1.24 5.36 6.36
CA GLY A 230 -2.56 5.97 6.33
C GLY A 230 -2.51 7.49 6.33
N ARG A 231 -3.58 8.11 5.83
CA ARG A 231 -3.74 9.57 5.67
C ARG A 231 -3.65 10.38 6.96
N GLU A 232 -3.76 9.73 8.12
CA GLU A 232 -3.66 10.39 9.42
C GLU A 232 -2.46 9.90 10.24
N LYS A 233 -1.70 8.93 9.72
CA LYS A 233 -0.60 8.29 10.43
C LYS A 233 0.78 8.66 9.89
N THR A 234 0.88 8.85 8.57
CA THR A 234 2.14 9.22 7.91
C THR A 234 1.99 10.58 7.25
N GLU A 235 2.82 11.55 7.63
CA GLU A 235 2.81 12.92 7.11
C GLU A 235 4.17 13.28 6.52
N LEU A 236 4.18 13.78 5.28
CA LEU A 236 5.34 14.36 4.61
C LEU A 236 5.13 15.87 4.48
N GLY A 237 6.12 16.64 4.94
CA GLY A 237 6.14 18.09 4.84
C GLY A 237 7.49 18.61 4.36
N ALA A 238 7.51 19.85 3.88
CA ALA A 238 8.72 20.46 3.33
C ALA A 238 9.43 21.37 4.34
N LYS A 239 10.77 21.32 4.34
CA LYS A 239 11.63 22.34 4.95
C LYS A 239 12.10 23.34 3.90
N ILE A 240 12.39 24.58 4.31
CA ILE A 240 13.07 25.57 3.46
C ILE A 240 14.35 24.96 2.90
N ASN A 241 14.53 25.09 1.58
CA ASN A 241 15.68 24.61 0.85
C ASN A 241 15.98 25.52 -0.36
N PHE A 242 17.16 25.37 -0.95
CA PHE A 242 17.63 26.20 -2.05
C PHE A 242 16.81 26.04 -3.35
N TYR A 243 16.21 24.88 -3.55
CA TYR A 243 15.45 24.54 -4.77
C TYR A 243 13.98 24.96 -4.70
N ASN A 244 13.52 25.45 -3.54
CA ASN A 244 12.13 25.79 -3.25
C ASN A 244 11.12 24.68 -3.64
N THR A 245 11.54 23.42 -3.55
CA THR A 245 10.65 22.26 -3.74
C THR A 245 11.05 21.15 -2.77
N MET A 246 10.11 20.34 -2.28
CA MET A 246 10.42 19.20 -1.42
C MET A 246 10.88 18.01 -2.24
N LEU A 247 10.19 17.69 -3.32
CA LEU A 247 10.48 16.56 -4.20
C LEU A 247 10.63 17.05 -5.63
N GLN A 248 11.68 16.59 -6.30
CA GLN A 248 11.89 16.81 -7.73
C GLN A 248 12.10 15.48 -8.45
N GLY A 249 11.22 15.20 -9.42
CA GLY A 249 11.35 14.06 -10.32
C GLY A 249 12.42 14.28 -11.39
N MET A 250 13.04 13.20 -11.87
CA MET A 250 13.82 13.25 -13.11
C MET A 250 12.91 13.47 -14.33
N GLN A 251 13.51 13.78 -15.47
CA GLN A 251 12.75 13.89 -16.72
C GLN A 251 12.00 12.59 -17.02
N ASP A 252 10.71 12.71 -17.28
CA ASP A 252 9.83 11.59 -17.65
C ASP A 252 9.69 10.51 -16.55
N GLN A 253 9.92 10.85 -15.27
CA GLN A 253 9.77 9.92 -14.14
C GLN A 253 8.30 9.73 -13.72
N ASN A 254 8.00 8.55 -13.21
CA ASN A 254 6.69 8.22 -12.65
C ASN A 254 6.77 8.24 -11.13
N ILE A 255 5.86 8.95 -10.48
CA ILE A 255 5.77 8.98 -9.02
C ILE A 255 4.35 8.57 -8.60
N VAL A 256 4.29 7.63 -7.66
CA VAL A 256 3.05 7.17 -7.05
C VAL A 256 3.15 7.48 -5.56
N MET A 257 2.14 8.08 -4.96
CA MET A 257 2.07 8.26 -3.52
C MET A 257 0.76 7.75 -2.96
N GLU A 258 0.85 6.92 -1.92
CA GLU A 258 -0.30 6.21 -1.38
C GLU A 258 -0.34 6.26 0.14
N LYS A 259 -1.56 6.35 0.68
CA LYS A 259 -1.84 6.19 2.12
C LYS A 259 -1.01 7.13 3.00
N LEU A 260 -0.87 8.39 2.61
CA LEU A 260 -0.11 9.38 3.37
C LEU A 260 -0.75 10.77 3.33
N LYS A 261 -0.22 11.68 4.14
CA LYS A 261 -0.56 13.09 4.16
C LYS A 261 0.58 13.92 3.58
N LEU A 262 0.28 14.80 2.64
CA LEU A 262 1.17 15.85 2.17
C LEU A 262 0.77 17.16 2.86
N ALA A 263 1.65 17.71 3.69
CA ALA A 263 1.34 18.85 4.54
C ALA A 263 2.18 20.09 4.20
N MET A 264 1.51 21.23 4.02
CA MET A 264 2.15 22.54 4.01
C MET A 264 2.74 22.86 5.38
N GLN A 265 3.94 23.44 5.37
CA GLN A 265 4.62 23.86 6.60
C GLN A 265 4.65 25.39 6.68
N PRO A 266 4.08 26.03 7.72
CA PRO A 266 4.17 27.48 7.90
C PRO A 266 5.61 27.99 8.02
N ALA A 267 6.50 27.14 8.52
CA ALA A 267 7.94 27.40 8.57
C ALA A 267 8.60 27.42 7.17
N SER A 268 7.89 26.97 6.13
CA SER A 268 8.38 26.86 4.74
C SER A 268 7.35 27.44 3.76
N PRO A 269 6.93 28.71 3.91
CA PRO A 269 5.72 29.24 3.26
C PRO A 269 5.80 29.35 1.74
N LYS A 270 7.02 29.32 1.18
CA LYS A 270 7.30 29.48 -0.26
C LYS A 270 7.71 28.19 -0.95
N VAL A 271 7.77 27.08 -0.23
CA VAL A 271 8.29 25.81 -0.76
C VAL A 271 7.17 25.05 -1.46
N ASN A 272 7.40 24.69 -2.72
CA ASN A 272 6.55 23.79 -3.48
C ASN A 272 6.70 22.36 -2.91
N LEU A 273 5.70 21.47 -3.01
CA LEU A 273 5.91 20.09 -2.55
C LEU A 273 6.50 19.20 -3.64
N ILE A 274 5.89 19.17 -4.82
CA ILE A 274 6.22 18.18 -5.84
C ILE A 274 6.41 18.87 -7.18
N LYS A 275 7.50 18.51 -7.86
CA LYS A 275 7.81 18.99 -9.21
C LYS A 275 8.22 17.83 -10.11
N LEU A 276 7.37 17.52 -11.09
CA LEU A 276 7.62 16.49 -12.11
C LEU A 276 7.66 17.12 -13.50
N GLN A 277 8.64 16.71 -14.30
CA GLN A 277 8.95 17.33 -15.60
C GLN A 277 9.03 16.27 -16.69
N GLY A 278 8.71 16.68 -17.93
CA GLY A 278 8.76 15.82 -19.10
C GLY A 278 7.41 15.20 -19.41
N LYS A 279 7.04 15.23 -20.69
CA LYS A 279 5.70 14.85 -21.16
C LYS A 279 5.30 13.41 -20.80
N LYS A 280 6.26 12.50 -20.59
CA LYS A 280 6.02 11.11 -20.18
C LYS A 280 5.99 10.91 -18.67
N SER A 281 6.22 11.96 -17.88
CA SER A 281 6.08 11.85 -16.44
C SER A 281 4.63 11.52 -16.08
N SER A 282 4.48 10.75 -15.02
CA SER A 282 3.17 10.43 -14.48
C SER A 282 3.14 10.62 -12.97
N PHE A 283 2.00 11.08 -12.49
CA PHE A 283 1.79 11.30 -11.08
C PHE A 283 0.50 10.64 -10.62
N VAL A 284 0.61 9.81 -9.61
CA VAL A 284 -0.55 9.14 -9.02
C VAL A 284 -0.60 9.46 -7.55
N LEU A 285 -1.73 9.99 -7.08
CA LEU A 285 -2.06 10.04 -5.67
C LEU A 285 -3.23 9.10 -5.41
N GLN A 286 -3.09 8.22 -4.43
CA GLN A 286 -4.16 7.35 -4.01
C GLN A 286 -4.31 7.33 -2.50
N GLU A 287 -5.53 7.58 -2.03
CA GLU A 287 -5.82 7.59 -0.60
C GLU A 287 -4.87 8.55 0.15
N VAL A 288 -4.74 9.77 -0.37
CA VAL A 288 -3.82 10.79 0.15
C VAL A 288 -4.58 12.00 0.67
N ASN A 289 -4.14 12.52 1.81
CA ASN A 289 -4.59 13.84 2.29
C ASN A 289 -3.60 14.91 1.83
N VAL A 290 -4.08 15.91 1.10
CA VAL A 290 -3.34 17.14 0.83
C VAL A 290 -3.85 18.20 1.80
N GLN A 291 -3.00 18.60 2.73
CA GLN A 291 -3.39 19.45 3.84
C GLN A 291 -2.57 20.75 3.86
N GLY A 292 -3.28 21.88 3.91
CA GLY A 292 -2.67 23.16 4.20
C GLY A 292 -2.53 23.39 5.70
N TYR A 293 -2.33 24.63 6.13
CA TYR A 293 -2.18 24.90 7.56
C TYR A 293 -3.54 25.06 8.23
N ILE A 294 -3.82 24.23 9.24
CA ILE A 294 -5.14 24.17 9.90
C ILE A 294 -5.46 25.44 10.69
N ASP A 295 -4.44 26.11 11.24
CA ASP A 295 -4.61 27.32 12.05
C ASP A 295 -4.48 28.61 11.22
N SER A 296 -4.44 28.53 9.88
CA SER A 296 -4.61 29.69 9.01
C SER A 296 -5.99 29.78 8.41
N ASN A 297 -6.26 30.96 7.85
CA ASN A 297 -7.42 31.32 7.08
C ASN A 297 -6.98 32.18 5.89
N PRO A 298 -7.88 32.53 4.95
CA PRO A 298 -7.53 33.33 3.79
C PRO A 298 -6.94 34.72 4.11
N GLN A 299 -7.24 35.30 5.29
CA GLN A 299 -6.80 36.64 5.67
C GLN A 299 -5.42 36.65 6.34
N ASN A 300 -5.05 35.58 7.04
CA ASN A 300 -3.82 35.51 7.83
C ASN A 300 -2.77 34.54 7.28
N THR A 301 -3.11 33.75 6.25
CA THR A 301 -2.14 32.82 5.65
C THR A 301 -0.94 33.57 5.11
N MET A 302 0.25 32.98 5.29
CA MET A 302 1.51 33.47 4.74
C MET A 302 2.02 32.58 3.59
N MET A 303 1.23 31.56 3.21
CA MET A 303 1.63 30.60 2.19
C MET A 303 1.61 31.25 0.81
N GLU A 304 2.77 31.23 0.15
CA GLU A 304 3.02 31.83 -1.17
C GLU A 304 3.90 30.89 -2.04
N PRO A 305 3.62 29.57 -2.12
CA PRO A 305 4.34 28.72 -3.08
C PRO A 305 3.97 29.12 -4.51
N GLU A 306 4.84 28.87 -5.48
CA GLU A 306 4.49 29.06 -6.89
C GLU A 306 3.40 28.04 -7.29
N TYR A 307 3.58 26.80 -6.85
CA TYR A 307 2.63 25.72 -6.96
C TYR A 307 2.81 24.72 -5.82
N PHE A 308 1.74 24.09 -5.35
CA PHE A 308 1.88 23.02 -4.37
C PHE A 308 2.33 21.72 -5.05
N ILE A 309 1.71 21.37 -6.18
CA ILE A 309 2.10 20.23 -7.03
C ILE A 309 2.21 20.71 -8.48
N GLN A 310 3.35 20.46 -9.13
CA GLN A 310 3.52 20.59 -10.57
C GLN A 310 3.75 19.22 -11.20
N CYS A 311 3.01 18.94 -12.27
CA CYS A 311 3.21 17.76 -13.10
C CYS A 311 3.07 18.12 -14.59
N GLU A 312 4.07 17.76 -15.39
CA GLU A 312 3.97 17.79 -16.84
C GLU A 312 3.64 16.38 -17.36
N GLY A 313 2.47 16.14 -17.95
CA GLY A 313 2.11 14.81 -18.48
C GLY A 313 0.90 14.20 -17.80
N PHE A 314 1.01 12.97 -17.31
CA PHE A 314 -0.13 12.17 -16.88
C PHE A 314 -0.40 12.34 -15.38
N ILE A 315 -1.68 12.45 -14.97
CA ILE A 315 -2.04 12.52 -13.55
C ILE A 315 -3.30 11.72 -13.24
N ILE A 316 -3.29 10.99 -12.13
CA ILE A 316 -4.46 10.37 -11.49
C ILE A 316 -4.50 10.80 -10.03
N LEU A 317 -5.65 11.31 -9.59
CA LEU A 317 -5.98 11.42 -8.18
C LEU A 317 -7.14 10.47 -7.88
N LYS A 318 -6.95 9.54 -6.94
CA LYS A 318 -7.99 8.62 -6.48
C LYS A 318 -8.14 8.73 -4.97
N ASP A 319 -9.34 9.02 -4.50
CA ASP A 319 -9.62 9.16 -3.07
C ASP A 319 -8.65 10.13 -2.37
N VAL A 320 -8.46 11.30 -3.02
CA VAL A 320 -7.63 12.38 -2.51
C VAL A 320 -8.51 13.42 -1.82
N ILE A 321 -8.16 13.77 -0.59
CA ILE A 321 -8.86 14.81 0.18
C ILE A 321 -7.94 16.03 0.28
N MET A 322 -8.41 17.16 -0.24
CA MET A 322 -7.71 18.44 -0.10
C MET A 322 -8.41 19.32 0.94
N LYS A 323 -7.73 19.68 2.03
CA LYS A 323 -8.31 20.45 3.14
C LYS A 323 -7.39 21.55 3.67
N HIS A 324 -7.99 22.64 4.15
CA HIS A 324 -7.31 23.78 4.79
C HIS A 324 -6.21 24.43 3.92
N ILE A 325 -6.36 24.40 2.59
CA ILE A 325 -5.39 25.00 1.66
C ILE A 325 -5.69 26.49 1.51
N TYR A 326 -5.03 27.32 2.31
CA TYR A 326 -5.11 28.78 2.24
C TYR A 326 -3.78 29.35 1.76
N MET A 327 -3.78 30.00 0.59
CA MET A 327 -2.59 30.60 -0.03
C MET A 327 -2.88 32.05 -0.43
N ARG A 328 -1.90 32.93 -0.28
CA ARG A 328 -1.97 34.32 -0.77
C ARG A 328 -1.83 34.38 -2.29
N THR A 329 -0.92 33.56 -2.82
CA THR A 329 -0.59 33.48 -4.25
C THR A 329 -0.20 32.05 -4.60
N GLY A 330 -0.18 31.74 -5.91
CA GLY A 330 0.22 30.44 -6.43
C GLY A 330 -0.94 29.53 -6.83
N LEU A 331 -0.59 28.28 -7.12
CA LEU A 331 -1.53 27.26 -7.60
C LEU A 331 -1.51 26.03 -6.69
N VAL A 332 -2.67 25.40 -6.44
CA VAL A 332 -2.68 24.10 -5.74
C VAL A 332 -2.10 23.01 -6.65
N MET A 333 -2.48 23.01 -7.92
CA MET A 333 -1.93 22.09 -8.92
C MET A 333 -1.67 22.82 -10.22
N MET A 334 -0.47 22.69 -10.75
CA MET A 334 -0.09 23.13 -12.08
C MET A 334 0.16 21.90 -12.97
N ILE A 335 -0.85 21.55 -13.78
CA ILE A 335 -0.76 20.42 -14.70
C ILE A 335 -0.56 20.93 -16.12
N GLN A 336 0.53 20.50 -16.76
CA GLN A 336 0.91 20.95 -18.09
C GLN A 336 0.99 19.76 -19.05
N ASN A 337 0.69 19.98 -20.33
CA ASN A 337 0.82 18.95 -21.39
C ASN A 337 0.11 17.62 -21.05
N MET A 338 -1.08 17.71 -20.45
CA MET A 338 -1.87 16.53 -20.07
C MET A 338 -2.23 15.70 -21.30
N ARG A 339 -2.03 14.38 -21.20
CA ARG A 339 -2.29 13.44 -22.29
C ARG A 339 -2.71 12.08 -21.77
N SER A 340 -3.31 11.27 -22.64
CA SER A 340 -3.55 9.86 -22.34
C SER A 340 -2.23 9.12 -22.17
N PHE A 341 -2.16 8.20 -21.20
CA PHE A 341 -0.98 7.37 -21.01
C PHE A 341 -0.73 6.53 -22.26
N SER A 342 0.44 6.70 -22.89
CA SER A 342 0.83 5.96 -24.09
C SER A 342 1.78 4.82 -23.70
N GLY A 343 1.23 3.79 -23.06
CA GLY A 343 1.81 2.45 -22.91
C GLY A 343 3.31 2.38 -22.54
N ASP A 344 3.70 2.87 -21.37
CA ASP A 344 4.98 2.47 -20.77
C ASP A 344 4.79 1.14 -20.02
N LYS A 345 5.71 0.19 -20.23
CA LYS A 345 5.68 -1.15 -19.59
C LYS A 345 5.92 -1.08 -18.08
N GLY A 346 6.43 0.04 -17.57
CA GLY A 346 6.71 0.24 -16.15
C GLY A 346 5.49 0.55 -15.27
N MET A 347 4.32 0.82 -15.84
CA MET A 347 3.09 1.09 -15.07
C MET A 347 1.86 0.40 -15.65
N GLU A 348 1.70 -0.89 -15.33
CA GLU A 348 0.71 -1.77 -15.96
C GLU A 348 -0.74 -1.32 -15.73
N MET A 349 -1.08 -0.74 -14.58
CA MET A 349 -2.43 -0.23 -14.30
C MET A 349 -2.72 1.18 -14.81
N VAL A 350 -1.71 2.07 -14.88
CA VAL A 350 -1.90 3.43 -15.40
C VAL A 350 -2.36 3.40 -16.86
N SER A 351 -1.89 2.41 -17.63
CA SER A 351 -2.30 2.21 -19.01
C SER A 351 -3.80 1.93 -19.21
N LYS A 352 -4.50 1.51 -18.14
CA LYS A 352 -5.92 1.13 -18.18
C LYS A 352 -6.85 2.22 -17.65
N ILE A 353 -6.30 3.26 -17.01
CA ILE A 353 -7.07 4.32 -16.35
C ILE A 353 -6.81 5.65 -17.08
N LYS A 354 -7.88 6.39 -17.37
CA LYS A 354 -7.74 7.71 -18.00
C LYS A 354 -7.17 8.72 -17.00
N PRO A 355 -6.44 9.75 -17.46
CA PRO A 355 -6.02 10.81 -16.54
C PRO A 355 -7.27 11.50 -15.99
N GLY A 356 -7.27 11.81 -14.69
CA GLY A 356 -8.45 12.40 -14.06
C GLY A 356 -8.48 12.32 -12.54
N PHE A 357 -9.60 12.80 -12.00
CA PHE A 357 -9.91 12.85 -10.57
C PHE A 357 -11.04 11.86 -10.30
N TYR A 358 -10.81 10.95 -9.37
CA TYR A 358 -11.71 9.85 -9.03
C TYR A 358 -11.96 9.87 -7.53
N GLU A 359 -13.23 9.85 -7.12
CA GLU A 359 -13.63 9.77 -5.70
C GLU A 359 -12.91 10.81 -4.80
N SER A 360 -12.50 11.92 -5.40
CA SER A 360 -11.69 12.94 -4.75
C SER A 360 -12.60 14.02 -4.21
N TYR A 361 -12.45 14.32 -2.92
CA TYR A 361 -13.28 15.29 -2.23
C TYR A 361 -12.50 16.58 -2.04
N GLN A 362 -13.07 17.65 -2.59
CA GLN A 362 -12.55 18.98 -2.41
C GLN A 362 -13.49 19.75 -1.47
N ILE A 363 -13.05 19.94 -0.23
CA ILE A 363 -13.70 20.90 0.67
C ILE A 363 -13.03 22.24 0.42
N MET A 364 -13.38 22.87 -0.71
CA MET A 364 -13.04 24.27 -0.96
C MET A 364 -14.16 25.13 -0.43
N GLU A 365 -13.90 25.87 0.65
CA GLU A 365 -14.70 27.05 0.96
C GLU A 365 -14.32 28.15 -0.04
N ARG A 366 -15.12 28.31 -1.11
CA ARG A 366 -15.03 29.49 -1.97
C ARG A 366 -15.58 30.69 -1.20
N PHE A 367 -14.77 31.74 -1.08
CA PHE A 367 -15.27 33.06 -0.71
C PHE A 367 -14.87 34.07 -1.79
N ASN A 368 -15.84 34.93 -2.13
CA ASN A 368 -15.76 36.00 -3.13
C ASN A 368 -14.80 37.12 -2.71
#